data_AF-B8GFK3-F1
#
_entry.id   AF-B8GFK3-F1
#
_cell.length_a   1.000
_cell.length_b   1.000
_cell.length_c   1.000
_cell.angle_alpha   90.00
_cell.angle_beta   90.00
_cell.angle_gamma   90.00
#
_symmetry.space_group_name_H-M   'P 1'
#
loop_
_entity.id
_entity.type
_entity.pdbx_description
1 polymer ?
#
loop_
_entity_poly.entity_id
_entity_poly.type
_entity_poly.pdbx_seq_one_letter_code
_entity_poly.pdbx_strand_id
1 'polypeptide(L)'
;MRSKGASRADQAQLAMMLEVCASPKPGNVDRCHDYPDTRLEHFLASTLMVRPVLERAEQRATGIGTLIREAVQATSFHRGGNTHFGAFILLMPLICGGDLVGAVREVSTTTVQDAVEFYRAFGLTEVRVCAEDELDVHDPAAIEQIRTREITLYDLMVHSAEKDMVAREWVNGFALTRRTADFLLAYEDSRAAIPAAFLNLLATEQDSFIVKKLGRAKAEQTRLMAAEVLRGQKSVESLDAWCIAEKVNPGSLADIIIASIFTALGEGWQWD
;
A
#
# COMPACT_ATOMS: atom_id res chain seq x y z
N MET A 1 7.36 31.51 17.13
CA MET A 1 7.45 30.59 15.98
C MET A 1 6.26 29.66 16.05
N ARG A 2 5.26 29.81 15.17
CA ARG A 2 4.28 28.73 14.95
C ARG A 2 5.08 27.56 14.36
N SER A 3 4.97 26.35 14.91
CA SER A 3 5.54 25.17 14.25
C SER A 3 4.99 25.15 12.82
N LYS A 4 5.87 25.03 11.82
CA LYS A 4 5.39 24.63 10.50
C LYS A 4 4.74 23.26 10.73
N GLY A 5 3.48 23.11 10.31
CA GLY A 5 2.84 21.79 10.31
C GLY A 5 3.70 20.78 9.56
N ALA A 6 3.57 19.50 9.90
CA ALA A 6 4.26 18.42 9.19
C ALA A 6 4.01 18.54 7.67
N SER A 7 5.07 18.42 6.86
CA SER A 7 4.95 18.41 5.39
C SER A 7 4.26 17.12 4.92
N ARG A 8 3.85 17.05 3.64
CA ARG A 8 3.28 15.79 3.10
C ARG A 8 4.31 14.66 3.11
N ALA A 9 5.58 14.97 2.88
CA ALA A 9 6.66 13.99 3.04
C ALA A 9 6.80 13.50 4.50
N ASP A 10 6.68 14.40 5.50
CA ASP A 10 6.67 14.01 6.92
C ASP A 10 5.49 13.09 7.23
N GLN A 11 4.28 13.44 6.77
CA GLN A 11 3.06 12.67 6.99
C GLN A 11 3.14 11.27 6.34
N ALA A 12 3.70 11.18 5.13
CA ALA A 12 3.84 9.90 4.43
C ALA A 12 4.84 8.97 5.15
N GLN A 13 5.99 9.48 5.61
CA GLN A 13 6.91 8.67 6.42
C GLN A 13 6.28 8.25 7.74
N LEU A 14 5.57 9.16 8.40
CA LEU A 14 4.86 8.84 9.63
C LEU A 14 3.82 7.75 9.41
N ALA A 15 3.06 7.81 8.31
CA ALA A 15 2.10 6.78 7.94
C ALA A 15 2.73 5.41 7.73
N MET A 16 3.84 5.34 6.97
CA MET A 16 4.57 4.08 6.75
C MET A 16 5.14 3.50 8.06
N MET A 17 5.65 4.35 8.95
CA MET A 17 6.17 3.93 10.25
C MET A 17 5.04 3.45 11.19
N LEU A 18 3.96 4.24 11.30
CA LEU A 18 2.84 3.93 12.18
C LEU A 18 2.16 2.61 11.77
N GLU A 19 2.02 2.34 10.47
CA GLU A 19 1.44 1.07 10.02
C GLU A 19 2.28 -0.13 10.49
N VAL A 20 3.59 -0.14 10.26
CA VAL A 20 4.41 -1.31 10.63
C VAL A 20 4.61 -1.44 12.14
N CYS A 21 4.56 -0.34 12.88
CA CYS A 21 4.62 -0.35 14.34
C CYS A 21 3.29 -0.73 15.01
N ALA A 22 2.16 -0.64 14.30
CA ALA A 22 0.86 -1.00 14.82
C ALA A 22 0.74 -2.51 15.02
N SER A 23 0.11 -2.92 16.11
CA SER A 23 -0.08 -4.34 16.43
C SER A 23 -1.19 -4.51 17.47
N PRO A 24 -2.00 -5.57 17.37
CA PRO A 24 -1.84 -6.69 16.45
C PRO A 24 -2.31 -6.40 15.01
N LYS A 25 -1.58 -6.89 14.01
CA LYS A 25 -2.02 -6.92 12.60
C LYS A 25 -1.92 -8.36 12.05
N PRO A 26 -2.98 -9.19 12.20
CA PRO A 26 -2.89 -10.61 11.96
C PRO A 26 -2.25 -11.02 10.64
N GLY A 27 -1.13 -11.75 10.71
CA GLY A 27 -0.37 -12.26 9.55
C GLY A 27 0.53 -11.25 8.83
N ASN A 28 0.45 -9.95 9.13
CA ASN A 28 1.35 -8.97 8.55
C ASN A 28 2.61 -8.79 9.43
N VAL A 29 3.68 -8.23 8.87
CA VAL A 29 4.85 -7.84 9.66
C VAL A 29 4.48 -6.74 10.64
N ASP A 30 4.80 -6.95 11.91
CA ASP A 30 4.61 -5.98 12.97
C ASP A 30 5.67 -6.13 14.08
N ARG A 31 5.51 -5.45 15.21
CA ARG A 31 6.44 -5.54 16.36
C ARG A 31 6.57 -6.93 16.98
N CYS A 32 5.61 -7.82 16.75
CA CYS A 32 5.51 -9.14 17.34
C CYS A 32 5.78 -10.26 16.32
N HIS A 33 5.76 -9.95 15.03
CA HIS A 33 5.88 -10.94 13.97
C HIS A 33 6.84 -10.51 12.84
N ASP A 34 7.91 -11.28 12.66
CA ASP A 34 8.83 -11.23 11.52
C ASP A 34 8.62 -12.44 10.59
N TYR A 35 8.89 -12.26 9.30
CA TYR A 35 9.14 -13.36 8.36
C TYR A 35 10.64 -13.72 8.34
N PRO A 36 11.03 -14.94 7.90
CA PRO A 36 12.42 -15.35 7.83
C PRO A 36 13.33 -14.36 7.10
N ASP A 37 12.82 -13.81 5.98
CA ASP A 37 13.56 -12.94 5.09
C ASP A 37 13.21 -11.45 5.25
N THR A 38 12.04 -11.13 5.82
CA THR A 38 11.51 -9.75 5.94
C THR A 38 11.10 -9.45 7.39
N ARG A 39 11.55 -8.31 7.93
CA ARG A 39 11.45 -7.96 9.34
C ARG A 39 11.04 -6.51 9.51
N LEU A 40 10.57 -6.14 10.70
CA LEU A 40 10.21 -4.76 11.05
C LEU A 40 11.30 -3.74 10.63
N GLU A 41 12.58 -4.03 10.88
CA GLU A 41 13.66 -3.09 10.58
C GLU A 41 13.83 -2.81 9.08
N HIS A 42 13.49 -3.78 8.22
CA HIS A 42 13.51 -3.55 6.77
C HIS A 42 12.47 -2.51 6.35
N PHE A 43 11.26 -2.57 6.92
CA PHE A 43 10.21 -1.57 6.68
C PHE A 43 10.59 -0.19 7.22
N LEU A 44 11.14 -0.13 8.44
CA LEU A 44 11.59 1.14 9.03
C LEU A 44 12.74 1.76 8.25
N ALA A 45 13.72 0.96 7.83
CA ALA A 45 14.82 1.42 7.00
C ALA A 45 14.31 1.96 5.65
N SER A 46 13.33 1.28 5.03
CA SER A 46 12.68 1.74 3.81
C SER A 46 11.97 3.08 3.98
N THR A 47 11.26 3.28 5.10
CA THR A 47 10.62 4.56 5.46
C THR A 47 11.63 5.70 5.52
N LEU A 48 12.82 5.47 6.09
CA LEU A 48 13.87 6.50 6.16
C LEU A 48 14.46 6.82 4.77
N MET A 49 14.75 5.79 3.99
CA MET A 49 15.48 5.96 2.72
C MET A 49 14.63 6.56 1.59
N VAL A 50 13.31 6.41 1.63
CA VAL A 50 12.42 6.98 0.61
C VAL A 50 12.22 8.51 0.75
N ARG A 51 12.65 9.13 1.87
CA ARG A 51 12.47 10.57 2.15
C ARG A 51 12.70 11.49 0.94
N PRO A 52 13.84 11.42 0.23
CA PRO A 52 14.11 12.38 -0.84
C PRO A 52 13.12 12.29 -2.01
N VAL A 53 12.57 11.08 -2.23
CA VAL A 53 11.56 10.85 -3.28
C VAL A 53 10.21 11.43 -2.85
N LEU A 54 9.82 11.28 -1.59
CA LEU A 54 8.59 11.88 -1.04
C LEU A 54 8.64 13.41 -1.10
N GLU A 55 9.79 14.03 -0.82
CA GLU A 55 9.97 15.47 -0.94
C GLU A 55 9.84 15.96 -2.39
N ARG A 56 10.37 15.19 -3.35
CA ARG A 56 10.19 15.48 -4.79
C ARG A 56 8.73 15.31 -5.25
N ALA A 57 8.03 14.31 -4.72
CA ALA A 57 6.60 14.11 -4.97
C ALA A 57 5.80 15.33 -4.45
N GLU A 58 6.12 15.82 -3.24
CA GLU A 58 5.47 16.99 -2.64
C GLU A 58 5.66 18.26 -3.48
N GLN A 59 6.82 18.40 -4.14
CA GLN A 59 7.15 19.48 -5.06
C GLN A 59 6.56 19.31 -6.47
N ARG A 60 6.00 18.13 -6.78
CA ARG A 60 5.50 17.75 -8.11
C ARG A 60 6.55 17.92 -9.22
N ALA A 61 7.80 17.62 -8.89
CA ALA A 61 8.93 17.87 -9.79
C ALA A 61 9.02 16.87 -10.97
N THR A 62 8.42 15.68 -10.83
CA THR A 62 8.47 14.60 -11.82
C THR A 62 7.17 13.79 -11.86
N GLY A 63 6.96 13.02 -12.94
CA GLY A 63 5.79 12.13 -13.10
C GLY A 63 5.73 11.01 -12.05
N ILE A 64 4.52 10.53 -11.78
CA ILE A 64 4.22 9.50 -10.77
C ILE A 64 4.98 8.21 -11.05
N GLY A 65 5.08 7.77 -12.31
CA GLY A 65 5.77 6.52 -12.64
C GLY A 65 7.26 6.57 -12.26
N THR A 66 7.90 7.71 -12.53
CA THR A 66 9.29 7.97 -12.12
C THR A 66 9.44 7.97 -10.61
N LEU A 67 8.53 8.62 -9.89
CA LEU A 67 8.55 8.67 -8.42
C LEU A 67 8.41 7.27 -7.80
N ILE A 68 7.50 6.45 -8.33
CA ILE A 68 7.35 5.05 -7.88
C ILE A 68 8.65 4.28 -8.12
N ARG A 69 9.24 4.36 -9.33
CA ARG A 69 10.51 3.67 -9.62
C ARG A 69 11.64 4.09 -8.71
N GLU A 70 11.78 5.40 -8.49
CA GLU A 70 12.83 5.93 -7.62
C GLU A 70 12.62 5.51 -6.16
N ALA A 71 11.38 5.46 -5.67
CA ALA A 71 11.07 4.97 -4.33
C ALA A 71 11.44 3.49 -4.15
N VAL A 72 11.13 2.65 -5.15
CA VAL A 72 11.57 1.25 -5.18
C VAL A 72 13.09 1.18 -5.15
N GLN A 73 13.77 1.88 -6.06
CA GLN A 73 15.23 1.88 -6.15
C GLN A 73 15.90 2.34 -4.84
N ALA A 74 15.35 3.37 -4.17
CA ALA A 74 15.86 3.88 -2.91
C ALA A 74 15.72 2.88 -1.75
N THR A 75 14.80 1.92 -1.85
CA THR A 75 14.52 0.93 -0.80
C THR A 75 15.08 -0.47 -1.10
N SER A 76 15.59 -0.71 -2.32
CA SER A 76 16.19 -2.00 -2.73
C SER A 76 17.59 -2.30 -2.16
N PHE A 77 18.09 -1.57 -1.15
CA PHE A 77 19.46 -1.73 -0.62
C PHE A 77 19.61 -2.82 0.44
N HIS A 78 18.50 -3.43 0.90
CA HIS A 78 18.48 -4.47 1.91
C HIS A 78 17.87 -5.77 1.39
N ARG A 79 18.16 -6.89 2.06
CA ARG A 79 17.68 -8.23 1.67
C ARG A 79 16.21 -8.51 1.98
N GLY A 80 15.50 -7.59 2.64
CA GLY A 80 14.10 -7.76 3.04
C GLY A 80 13.07 -7.86 1.90
N GLY A 81 13.53 -7.81 0.64
CA GLY A 81 12.66 -7.72 -0.52
C GLY A 81 11.92 -6.38 -0.58
N ASN A 82 10.73 -6.40 -1.18
CA ASN A 82 9.89 -5.21 -1.29
C ASN A 82 9.01 -5.07 -0.04
N THR A 83 9.22 -3.98 0.68
CA THR A 83 8.52 -3.65 1.91
C THR A 83 7.27 -2.80 1.66
N HIS A 84 7.31 -1.87 0.70
CA HIS A 84 6.28 -0.82 0.54
C HIS A 84 5.85 -0.57 -0.91
N PHE A 85 5.97 -1.55 -1.81
CA PHE A 85 5.69 -1.32 -3.24
C PHE A 85 4.26 -0.84 -3.50
N GLY A 86 3.25 -1.52 -2.94
CA GLY A 86 1.86 -1.10 -3.08
C GLY A 86 1.58 0.24 -2.39
N ALA A 87 2.18 0.47 -1.22
CA ALA A 87 2.11 1.75 -0.53
C ALA A 87 2.65 2.91 -1.39
N PHE A 88 3.73 2.72 -2.16
CA PHE A 88 4.21 3.75 -3.08
C PHE A 88 3.23 4.05 -4.21
N ILE A 89 2.54 3.03 -4.74
CA ILE A 89 1.48 3.22 -5.75
C ILE A 89 0.38 4.12 -5.19
N LEU A 90 -0.02 3.93 -3.93
CA LEU A 90 -1.07 4.74 -3.31
C LEU A 90 -0.58 6.13 -2.88
N LEU A 91 0.60 6.22 -2.26
CA LEU A 91 1.12 7.45 -1.67
C LEU A 91 1.55 8.50 -2.70
N MET A 92 2.19 8.10 -3.81
CA MET A 92 2.71 9.09 -4.77
C MET A 92 1.64 10.04 -5.32
N PRO A 93 0.49 9.56 -5.84
CA PRO A 93 -0.58 10.46 -6.27
C PRO A 93 -1.18 11.26 -5.11
N LEU A 94 -1.30 10.68 -3.90
CA LEU A 94 -1.81 11.39 -2.71
C LEU A 94 -0.89 12.55 -2.30
N ILE A 95 0.42 12.35 -2.32
CA ILE A 95 1.41 13.39 -1.98
C ILE A 95 1.45 14.47 -3.06
N CYS A 96 1.45 14.09 -4.34
CA CYS A 96 1.45 15.03 -5.45
C CYS A 96 0.15 15.86 -5.51
N GLY A 97 -0.99 15.21 -5.29
CA GLY A 97 -2.31 15.83 -5.33
C GLY A 97 -2.63 16.67 -4.09
N GLY A 98 -2.03 16.33 -2.95
CA GLY A 98 -2.21 17.03 -1.68
C GLY A 98 -3.44 16.58 -0.88
N ASP A 99 -4.47 16.07 -1.55
CA ASP A 99 -5.66 15.44 -1.00
C ASP A 99 -6.18 14.35 -1.97
N LEU A 100 -7.28 13.69 -1.64
CA LEU A 100 -7.88 12.64 -2.47
C LEU A 100 -8.35 13.16 -3.84
N VAL A 101 -8.92 14.37 -3.90
CA VAL A 101 -9.42 14.96 -5.15
C VAL A 101 -8.25 15.29 -6.09
N GLY A 102 -7.18 15.84 -5.53
CA GLY A 102 -5.91 16.06 -6.20
C GLY A 102 -5.30 14.75 -6.67
N ALA A 103 -5.30 13.70 -5.83
CA ALA A 103 -4.76 12.39 -6.20
C ALA A 103 -5.47 11.78 -7.41
N VAL A 104 -6.81 11.83 -7.44
CA VAL A 104 -7.60 11.40 -8.60
C VAL A 104 -7.21 12.18 -9.86
N ARG A 105 -6.98 13.50 -9.73
CA ARG A 105 -6.51 14.32 -10.84
C ARG A 105 -5.13 13.87 -11.32
N GLU A 106 -4.16 13.70 -10.43
CA GLU A 106 -2.81 13.26 -10.80
C GLU A 106 -2.84 11.91 -11.53
N VAL A 107 -3.61 10.95 -11.00
CA VAL A 107 -3.83 9.63 -11.60
C VAL A 107 -4.38 9.74 -13.01
N SER A 108 -5.43 10.55 -13.22
CA SER A 108 -6.07 10.74 -14.53
C SER A 108 -5.16 11.40 -15.58
N THR A 109 -4.09 12.07 -15.14
CA THR A 109 -3.13 12.76 -16.03
C THR A 109 -1.84 11.97 -16.26
N THR A 110 -1.77 10.74 -15.76
CA THR A 110 -0.59 9.90 -15.98
C THR A 110 -0.40 9.55 -17.45
N THR A 111 0.85 9.34 -17.84
CA THR A 111 1.26 9.23 -19.24
C THR A 111 1.76 7.83 -19.60
N VAL A 112 2.03 7.61 -20.88
CA VAL A 112 2.75 6.42 -21.36
C VAL A 112 4.16 6.35 -20.74
N GLN A 113 4.81 7.49 -20.53
CA GLN A 113 6.12 7.50 -19.87
C GLN A 113 6.00 7.06 -18.40
N ASP A 114 4.95 7.45 -17.69
CA ASP A 114 4.68 6.95 -16.34
C ASP A 114 4.48 5.43 -16.33
N ALA A 115 3.76 4.88 -17.33
CA ALA A 115 3.59 3.43 -17.48
C ALA A 115 4.93 2.71 -17.67
N VAL A 116 5.80 3.25 -18.53
CA VAL A 116 7.14 2.68 -18.78
C VAL A 116 7.99 2.71 -17.51
N GLU A 117 8.01 3.82 -16.78
CA GLU A 117 8.77 3.93 -15.54
C GLU A 117 8.22 3.01 -14.44
N PHE A 118 6.90 2.84 -14.37
CA PHE A 118 6.25 1.91 -13.47
C PHE A 118 6.60 0.44 -13.79
N TYR A 119 6.61 0.04 -15.06
CA TYR A 119 7.08 -1.29 -15.47
C TYR A 119 8.56 -1.51 -15.14
N ARG A 120 9.40 -0.48 -15.32
CA ARG A 120 10.81 -0.53 -14.88
C ARG A 120 10.92 -0.71 -13.37
N ALA A 121 10.02 -0.13 -12.58
CA ALA A 121 9.98 -0.34 -11.13
C ALA A 121 9.73 -1.81 -10.81
N PHE A 122 8.75 -2.47 -11.45
CA PHE A 122 8.52 -3.90 -11.27
C PHE A 122 9.74 -4.76 -11.57
N GLY A 123 10.50 -4.43 -12.62
CA GLY A 123 11.74 -5.13 -12.97
C GLY A 123 12.83 -5.07 -11.89
N LEU A 124 12.75 -4.12 -10.95
CA LEU A 124 13.64 -4.02 -9.78
C LEU A 124 13.16 -4.82 -8.57
N THR A 125 11.95 -5.37 -8.65
CA THR A 125 11.28 -6.08 -7.56
C THR A 125 11.15 -7.58 -7.88
N GLU A 126 11.09 -8.43 -6.85
CA GLU A 126 10.64 -9.82 -7.01
C GLU A 126 9.11 -9.98 -7.16
N VAL A 127 8.36 -8.88 -7.34
CA VAL A 127 6.90 -8.94 -7.47
C VAL A 127 6.53 -9.54 -8.82
N ARG A 128 6.06 -10.79 -8.81
CA ARG A 128 5.44 -11.42 -9.99
C ARG A 128 4.13 -10.71 -10.29
N VAL A 129 3.80 -10.44 -11.54
CA VAL A 129 2.43 -10.08 -11.97
C VAL A 129 1.58 -11.34 -12.14
N CYS A 130 0.25 -11.25 -12.24
CA CYS A 130 -0.56 -12.47 -12.36
C CYS A 130 -0.15 -13.23 -13.63
N ALA A 131 -0.09 -14.56 -13.55
CA ALA A 131 0.37 -15.41 -14.66
C ALA A 131 -0.52 -15.34 -15.92
N GLU A 132 -1.67 -14.67 -15.82
CA GLU A 132 -2.68 -14.51 -16.87
C GLU A 132 -2.63 -13.13 -17.54
N ASP A 133 -1.77 -12.22 -17.08
CA ASP A 133 -1.70 -10.87 -17.64
C ASP A 133 -0.90 -10.90 -18.95
N GLU A 134 -1.42 -10.27 -20.01
CA GLU A 134 -0.83 -10.31 -21.36
C GLU A 134 0.57 -9.68 -21.44
N LEU A 135 0.95 -8.88 -20.42
CA LEU A 135 2.20 -8.15 -20.35
C LEU A 135 3.03 -8.64 -19.17
N ASP A 136 4.00 -9.53 -19.42
CA ASP A 136 5.01 -9.88 -18.42
C ASP A 136 5.90 -8.67 -18.14
N VAL A 137 5.90 -8.19 -16.89
CA VAL A 137 6.72 -7.05 -16.44
C VAL A 137 8.23 -7.28 -16.58
N HIS A 138 8.67 -8.53 -16.73
CA HIS A 138 10.07 -8.87 -16.96
C HIS A 138 10.41 -9.07 -18.44
N ASP A 139 9.42 -9.02 -19.35
CA ASP A 139 9.63 -9.09 -20.79
C ASP A 139 9.98 -7.69 -21.33
N PRO A 140 11.19 -7.48 -21.91
CA PRO A 140 11.54 -6.24 -22.58
C PRO A 140 10.53 -5.82 -23.68
N ALA A 141 9.83 -6.78 -24.28
CA ALA A 141 8.78 -6.52 -25.26
C ALA A 141 7.56 -5.82 -24.65
N ALA A 142 7.29 -5.96 -23.35
CA ALA A 142 6.15 -5.32 -22.69
C ALA A 142 6.28 -3.79 -22.71
N ILE A 143 7.49 -3.25 -22.51
CA ILE A 143 7.75 -1.80 -22.60
C ILE A 143 7.48 -1.29 -24.03
N GLU A 144 7.87 -2.05 -25.04
CA GLU A 144 7.65 -1.66 -26.43
C GLU A 144 6.17 -1.73 -26.83
N GLN A 145 5.44 -2.73 -26.31
CA GLN A 145 3.99 -2.82 -26.47
C GLN A 145 3.27 -1.64 -25.80
N ILE A 146 3.67 -1.24 -24.58
CA ILE A 146 3.12 -0.07 -23.88
C ILE A 146 3.26 1.18 -24.74
N ARG A 147 4.44 1.39 -25.34
CA ARG A 147 4.68 2.54 -26.23
C ARG A 147 3.86 2.45 -27.51
N THR A 148 3.89 1.31 -28.18
CA THR A 148 3.23 1.11 -29.48
C THR A 148 1.70 1.25 -29.37
N ARG A 149 1.13 0.78 -28.26
CA ARG A 149 -0.31 0.83 -27.97
C ARG A 149 -0.73 2.09 -27.22
N GLU A 150 0.21 3.01 -26.95
CA GLU A 150 0.00 4.27 -26.22
C GLU A 150 -0.71 4.07 -24.86
N ILE A 151 -0.37 3.01 -24.14
CA ILE A 151 -1.00 2.67 -22.86
C ILE A 151 -0.46 3.59 -21.76
N THR A 152 -1.33 4.37 -21.13
CA THR A 152 -0.96 5.22 -19.99
C THR A 152 -0.89 4.42 -18.68
N LEU A 153 -0.31 4.99 -17.62
CA LEU A 153 -0.29 4.30 -16.33
C LEU A 153 -1.70 4.12 -15.76
N TYR A 154 -2.61 5.06 -16.01
CA TYR A 154 -4.01 4.89 -15.63
C TYR A 154 -4.65 3.70 -16.34
N ASP A 155 -4.42 3.53 -17.64
CA ASP A 155 -4.96 2.39 -18.40
C ASP A 155 -4.48 1.05 -17.82
N LEU A 156 -3.21 0.96 -17.40
CA LEU A 156 -2.67 -0.22 -16.71
C LEU A 156 -3.40 -0.51 -15.39
N MET A 157 -3.70 0.54 -14.62
CA MET A 157 -4.43 0.39 -13.35
C MET A 157 -5.89 -0.02 -13.59
N VAL A 158 -6.53 0.51 -14.64
CA VAL A 158 -7.87 0.09 -15.06
C VAL A 158 -7.89 -1.39 -15.43
N HIS A 159 -6.90 -1.87 -16.19
CA HIS A 159 -6.78 -3.29 -16.53
C HIS A 159 -6.58 -4.17 -15.29
N SER A 160 -5.82 -3.70 -14.29
CA SER A 160 -5.46 -4.47 -13.10
C SER A 160 -6.52 -4.44 -11.99
N ALA A 161 -7.41 -3.44 -11.98
CA ALA A 161 -8.31 -3.14 -10.87
C ALA A 161 -9.27 -4.29 -10.48
N GLU A 162 -9.62 -5.20 -11.40
CA GLU A 162 -10.46 -6.35 -11.06
C GLU A 162 -9.74 -7.34 -10.13
N LYS A 163 -8.44 -7.53 -10.32
CA LYS A 163 -7.64 -8.54 -9.61
C LYS A 163 -6.77 -7.96 -8.49
N ASP A 164 -6.47 -6.67 -8.55
CA ASP A 164 -5.58 -5.98 -7.63
C ASP A 164 -6.30 -4.81 -6.94
N MET A 165 -6.37 -4.85 -5.61
CA MET A 165 -7.11 -3.84 -4.85
C MET A 165 -6.37 -2.51 -4.73
N VAL A 166 -5.03 -2.50 -4.83
CA VAL A 166 -4.23 -1.27 -4.88
C VAL A 166 -4.48 -0.53 -6.19
N ALA A 167 -4.51 -1.25 -7.31
CA ALA A 167 -4.91 -0.69 -8.61
C ALA A 167 -6.36 -0.20 -8.59
N ARG A 168 -7.27 -0.93 -7.93
CA ARG A 168 -8.68 -0.54 -7.82
C ARG A 168 -8.89 0.79 -7.12
N GLU A 169 -8.07 1.13 -6.12
CA GLU A 169 -8.14 2.42 -5.44
C GLU A 169 -7.89 3.58 -6.41
N TRP A 170 -7.01 3.45 -7.40
CA TRP A 170 -6.83 4.49 -8.41
C TRP A 170 -8.08 4.68 -9.29
N VAL A 171 -8.78 3.59 -9.59
CA VAL A 171 -9.94 3.60 -10.50
C VAL A 171 -11.22 4.06 -9.81
N ASN A 172 -11.40 3.71 -8.53
CA ASN A 172 -12.60 4.02 -7.75
C ASN A 172 -12.50 5.33 -6.95
N GLY A 173 -11.37 6.06 -7.05
CA GLY A 173 -11.16 7.31 -6.33
C GLY A 173 -10.77 7.14 -4.86
N PHE A 174 -9.96 6.12 -4.56
CA PHE A 174 -9.39 5.82 -3.24
C PHE A 174 -10.47 5.52 -2.19
N ALA A 175 -11.47 4.71 -2.57
CA ALA A 175 -12.66 4.48 -1.76
C ALA A 175 -12.37 3.78 -0.43
N LEU A 176 -11.51 2.76 -0.41
CA LEU A 176 -11.12 2.08 0.83
C LEU A 176 -10.24 2.99 1.70
N THR A 177 -9.35 3.75 1.07
CA THR A 177 -8.49 4.73 1.72
C THR A 177 -9.32 5.78 2.46
N ARG A 178 -10.32 6.37 1.79
CA ARG A 178 -11.26 7.32 2.40
C ARG A 178 -12.04 6.69 3.55
N ARG A 179 -12.68 5.53 3.31
CA ARG A 179 -13.48 4.83 4.33
C ARG A 179 -12.67 4.54 5.59
N THR A 180 -11.42 4.16 5.42
CA THR A 180 -10.52 3.80 6.52
C THR A 180 -9.95 5.05 7.21
N ALA A 181 -9.65 6.12 6.47
CA ALA A 181 -9.27 7.40 7.06
C ALA A 181 -10.41 7.98 7.93
N ASP A 182 -11.67 7.88 7.48
CA ASP A 182 -12.85 8.26 8.28
C ASP A 182 -12.97 7.41 9.54
N PHE A 183 -12.69 6.11 9.43
CA PHE A 183 -12.66 5.22 10.60
C PHE A 183 -11.59 5.67 11.61
N LEU A 184 -10.36 5.94 11.16
CA LEU A 184 -9.27 6.40 12.04
C LEU A 184 -9.65 7.71 12.76
N LEU A 185 -10.21 8.68 12.03
CA LEU A 185 -10.65 9.97 12.58
C LEU A 185 -11.75 9.84 13.64
N ALA A 186 -12.65 8.87 13.47
CA ALA A 186 -13.81 8.68 14.35
C ALA A 186 -13.54 7.71 15.52
N TYR A 187 -12.44 6.96 15.49
CA TYR A 187 -12.16 5.96 16.50
C TYR A 187 -11.68 6.61 17.81
N GLU A 188 -12.37 6.32 18.92
CA GLU A 188 -12.16 7.01 20.20
C GLU A 188 -10.75 6.81 20.79
N ASP A 189 -10.21 5.59 20.70
CA ASP A 189 -8.86 5.27 21.18
C ASP A 189 -7.86 5.33 20.01
N SER A 190 -7.26 6.51 19.82
CA SER A 190 -6.28 6.80 18.76
C SER A 190 -5.16 5.75 18.68
N ARG A 191 -4.73 5.21 19.83
CA ARG A 191 -3.65 4.22 19.93
C ARG A 191 -4.04 2.83 19.43
N ALA A 192 -5.33 2.51 19.53
CA ALA A 192 -5.90 1.25 19.06
C ALA A 192 -6.54 1.37 17.66
N ALA A 193 -6.60 2.57 17.09
CA ALA A 193 -7.30 2.84 15.84
C ALA A 193 -6.71 2.07 14.64
N ILE A 194 -5.38 2.01 14.50
CA ILE A 194 -4.74 1.33 13.36
C ILE A 194 -4.98 -0.20 13.40
N PRO A 195 -4.70 -0.91 14.52
CA PRO A 195 -5.06 -2.33 14.63
C PRO A 195 -6.56 -2.59 14.40
N ALA A 196 -7.43 -1.75 14.93
CA ALA A 196 -8.87 -1.86 14.75
C ALA A 196 -9.30 -1.67 13.28
N ALA A 197 -8.72 -0.68 12.60
CA ALA A 197 -8.95 -0.42 11.18
C ALA A 197 -8.45 -1.57 10.30
N PHE A 198 -7.26 -2.11 10.59
CA PHE A 198 -6.70 -3.26 9.88
C PHE A 198 -7.62 -4.49 10.02
N LEU A 199 -8.07 -4.80 11.24
CA LEU A 199 -8.99 -5.91 11.48
C LEU A 199 -10.35 -5.69 10.81
N ASN A 200 -10.86 -4.46 10.80
CA ASN A 200 -12.09 -4.10 10.10
C ASN A 200 -11.97 -4.38 8.59
N LEU A 201 -10.90 -3.87 7.96
CA LEU A 201 -10.62 -4.12 6.55
C LEU A 201 -10.50 -5.61 6.26
N LEU A 202 -9.75 -6.35 7.08
CA LEU A 202 -9.55 -7.79 6.92
C LEU A 202 -10.87 -8.57 7.02
N ALA A 203 -11.85 -8.10 7.79
CA ALA A 203 -13.17 -8.73 7.91
C ALA A 203 -14.13 -8.39 6.76
N THR A 204 -13.89 -7.29 6.04
CA THR A 204 -14.78 -6.81 4.97
C THR A 204 -14.26 -7.06 3.56
N GLU A 205 -12.94 -7.15 3.38
CA GLU A 205 -12.30 -7.23 2.07
C GLU A 205 -11.46 -8.52 1.94
N GLN A 206 -11.40 -9.07 0.72
CA GLN A 206 -10.44 -10.13 0.39
C GLN A 206 -9.15 -9.50 -0.12
N ASP A 207 -8.05 -9.67 0.61
CA ASP A 207 -6.75 -9.10 0.25
C ASP A 207 -6.19 -9.73 -1.04
N SER A 208 -5.86 -8.90 -2.03
CA SER A 208 -5.37 -9.37 -3.33
C SER A 208 -4.00 -10.06 -3.27
N PHE A 209 -3.14 -9.71 -2.31
CA PHE A 209 -1.86 -10.37 -2.09
C PHE A 209 -2.06 -11.80 -1.55
N ILE A 210 -3.01 -12.00 -0.64
CA ILE A 210 -3.41 -13.34 -0.17
C ILE A 210 -3.97 -14.15 -1.35
N VAL A 211 -4.88 -13.56 -2.15
CA VAL A 211 -5.46 -14.24 -3.33
C VAL A 211 -4.37 -14.70 -4.29
N LYS A 212 -3.39 -13.83 -4.57
CA LYS A 212 -2.29 -14.11 -5.50
C LYS A 212 -1.35 -15.21 -5.02
N LYS A 213 -1.08 -15.28 -3.71
CA LYS A 213 -0.16 -16.27 -3.13
C LYS A 213 -0.83 -17.59 -2.74
N LEU A 214 -2.05 -17.53 -2.23
CA LEU A 214 -2.73 -18.65 -1.55
C LEU A 214 -4.13 -18.96 -2.10
N GLY A 215 -4.62 -18.17 -3.06
CA GLY A 215 -5.90 -18.37 -3.72
C GLY A 215 -7.09 -17.74 -3.00
N ARG A 216 -8.19 -17.57 -3.74
CA ARG A 216 -9.44 -16.94 -3.26
C ARG A 216 -10.05 -17.62 -2.04
N ALA A 217 -9.98 -18.96 -1.97
CA ALA A 217 -10.52 -19.70 -0.84
C ALA A 217 -9.82 -19.34 0.49
N LYS A 218 -8.49 -19.15 0.47
CA LYS A 218 -7.73 -18.76 1.65
C LYS A 218 -7.98 -17.30 2.05
N ALA A 219 -8.09 -16.40 1.07
CA ALA A 219 -8.46 -15.01 1.32
C ALA A 219 -9.85 -14.90 1.97
N GLU A 220 -10.84 -15.64 1.45
CA GLU A 220 -12.19 -15.67 2.04
C GLU A 220 -12.20 -16.29 3.44
N GLN A 221 -11.46 -17.38 3.66
CA GLN A 221 -11.31 -17.97 5.00
C GLN A 221 -10.74 -16.96 6.00
N THR A 222 -9.70 -16.23 5.61
CA THR A 222 -9.07 -15.19 6.43
C THR A 222 -10.09 -14.11 6.80
N ARG A 223 -10.87 -13.66 5.81
CA ARG A 223 -11.92 -12.66 5.98
C ARG A 223 -13.00 -13.09 6.97
N LEU A 224 -13.47 -14.33 6.84
CA LEU A 224 -14.47 -14.90 7.75
C LEU A 224 -13.95 -15.01 9.18
N MET A 225 -12.70 -15.43 9.37
CA MET A 225 -12.10 -15.50 10.70
C MET A 225 -11.88 -14.12 11.32
N ALA A 226 -11.47 -13.11 10.55
CA ALA A 226 -11.42 -11.72 11.02
C ALA A 226 -12.80 -11.21 11.45
N ALA A 227 -13.86 -11.56 10.72
CA ALA A 227 -15.23 -11.23 11.11
C ALA A 227 -15.68 -11.96 12.40
N GLU A 228 -15.20 -13.18 12.65
CA GLU A 228 -15.42 -13.89 13.93
C GLU A 228 -14.73 -13.19 15.09
N VAL A 229 -13.52 -12.65 14.89
CA VAL A 229 -12.82 -11.85 15.91
C VAL A 229 -13.62 -10.59 16.24
N LEU A 230 -14.12 -9.86 15.24
CA LEU A 230 -14.97 -8.68 15.46
C LEU A 230 -16.29 -8.99 16.19
N ARG A 231 -16.81 -10.22 16.06
CA ARG A 231 -18.00 -10.68 16.81
C ARG A 231 -17.67 -11.21 18.20
N GLY A 232 -16.41 -11.18 18.62
CA GLY A 232 -15.95 -11.74 19.90
C GLY A 232 -15.99 -13.28 19.97
N GLN A 233 -16.07 -13.95 18.82
CA GLN A 233 -16.14 -15.42 18.73
C GLN A 233 -14.75 -16.07 18.72
N LYS A 234 -13.73 -15.30 18.34
CA LYS A 234 -12.31 -15.66 18.35
C LYS A 234 -11.48 -14.52 18.91
N SER A 235 -10.30 -14.82 19.44
CA SER A 235 -9.34 -13.79 19.83
C SER A 235 -8.48 -13.37 18.62
N VAL A 236 -7.99 -12.14 18.63
CA VAL A 236 -7.12 -11.64 17.56
C VAL A 236 -5.79 -12.41 17.50
N GLU A 237 -5.28 -12.86 18.65
CA GLU A 237 -4.07 -13.68 18.78
C GLU A 237 -4.28 -15.06 18.13
N SER A 238 -5.48 -15.63 18.25
CA SER A 238 -5.79 -16.91 17.62
C SER A 238 -5.85 -16.80 16.09
N LEU A 239 -6.32 -15.67 15.57
CA LEU A 239 -6.30 -15.38 14.13
C LEU A 239 -4.87 -15.14 13.66
N ASP A 240 -4.08 -14.34 14.38
CA ASP A 240 -2.69 -14.07 14.05
C ASP A 240 -1.85 -15.35 14.01
N ALA A 241 -1.94 -16.19 15.05
CA ALA A 241 -1.27 -17.48 15.09
C ALA A 241 -1.65 -18.39 13.91
N TRP A 242 -2.93 -18.39 13.51
CA TRP A 242 -3.40 -19.11 12.33
C TRP A 242 -2.81 -18.53 11.03
N CYS A 243 -2.81 -17.21 10.88
CA CYS A 243 -2.22 -16.55 9.72
C CYS A 243 -0.73 -16.90 9.57
N ILE A 244 0.03 -16.88 10.67
CA ILE A 244 1.46 -17.24 10.70
C ILE A 244 1.65 -18.70 10.27
N ALA A 245 0.87 -19.63 10.84
CA ALA A 245 0.97 -21.05 10.52
C ALA A 245 0.66 -21.35 9.04
N GLU A 246 -0.34 -20.65 8.49
CA GLU A 246 -0.80 -20.79 7.11
C GLU A 246 -0.06 -19.88 6.11
N LYS A 247 0.94 -19.11 6.59
CA LYS A 247 1.71 -18.13 5.81
C LYS A 247 0.84 -17.08 5.10
N VAL A 248 -0.27 -16.71 5.73
CA VAL A 248 -1.21 -15.69 5.26
C VAL A 248 -0.64 -14.32 5.61
N ASN A 249 -0.46 -13.48 4.58
CA ASN A 249 0.02 -12.11 4.71
C ASN A 249 -0.96 -11.14 4.03
N PRO A 250 -1.73 -10.31 4.76
CA PRO A 250 -2.60 -9.29 4.18
C PRO A 250 -1.84 -8.01 3.77
N GLY A 251 -0.91 -8.15 2.81
CA GLY A 251 -0.01 -7.07 2.41
C GLY A 251 -0.70 -5.92 1.67
N SER A 252 -1.70 -6.20 0.83
CA SER A 252 -2.41 -5.13 0.10
C SER A 252 -3.27 -4.27 1.04
N LEU A 253 -3.84 -4.87 2.09
CA LEU A 253 -4.55 -4.13 3.14
C LEU A 253 -3.60 -3.27 3.98
N ALA A 254 -2.36 -3.73 4.21
CA ALA A 254 -1.33 -2.92 4.85
C ALA A 254 -1.00 -1.67 4.04
N ASP A 255 -0.85 -1.81 2.71
CA ASP A 255 -0.63 -0.68 1.80
C ASP A 255 -1.79 0.34 1.87
N ILE A 256 -3.04 -0.14 1.90
CA ILE A 256 -4.24 0.71 2.06
C ILE A 256 -4.25 1.42 3.42
N ILE A 257 -3.86 0.74 4.50
CA ILE A 257 -3.75 1.36 5.82
C ILE A 257 -2.74 2.51 5.81
N ILE A 258 -1.59 2.35 5.15
CA ILE A 258 -0.60 3.43 4.99
C ILE A 258 -1.23 4.64 4.29
N ALA A 259 -1.90 4.43 3.16
CA ALA A 259 -2.58 5.51 2.43
C ALA A 259 -3.68 6.20 3.28
N SER A 260 -4.37 5.42 4.10
CA SER A 260 -5.44 5.89 4.99
C SER A 260 -4.90 6.73 6.14
N ILE A 261 -3.80 6.29 6.76
CA ILE A 261 -3.10 7.05 7.81
C ILE A 261 -2.59 8.37 7.24
N PHE A 262 -1.97 8.36 6.05
CA PHE A 262 -1.54 9.59 5.38
C PHE A 262 -2.69 10.59 5.22
N THR A 263 -3.82 10.10 4.70
CA THR A 263 -5.03 10.92 4.50
C THR A 263 -5.57 11.46 5.81
N ALA A 264 -5.70 10.62 6.84
CA ALA A 264 -6.19 11.01 8.15
C ALA A 264 -5.27 12.05 8.84
N LEU A 265 -3.94 11.88 8.75
CA LEU A 265 -2.96 12.85 9.25
C LEU A 265 -3.10 14.21 8.54
N GLY A 266 -3.35 14.20 7.23
CA GLY A 266 -3.64 15.40 6.44
C GLY A 266 -4.90 16.14 6.88
N GLU A 267 -5.84 15.42 7.48
CA GLU A 267 -7.15 15.90 7.93
C GLU A 267 -7.22 16.16 9.44
N GLY A 268 -6.07 16.08 10.12
CA GLY A 268 -5.94 16.45 11.54
C GLY A 268 -6.14 15.31 12.53
N TRP A 269 -6.08 14.05 12.09
CA TRP A 269 -6.06 12.90 12.99
C TRP A 269 -4.85 12.96 13.93
N GLN A 270 -5.11 12.77 15.23
CA GLN A 270 -4.09 12.67 16.27
C GLN A 270 -4.00 11.20 16.71
N TRP A 271 -2.82 10.62 16.58
CA TRP A 271 -2.59 9.18 16.79
C TRP A 271 -2.14 8.85 18.22
N ASP A 272 -1.77 9.85 19.02
CA ASP A 272 -1.18 9.72 20.37
C ASP A 272 -2.17 9.85 21.53
#